data_AF-A0A7S2XXG8-F1
#
_entry.id   AF-A0A7S2XXG8-F1
#
_cell.length_a   1.000
_cell.length_b   1.000
_cell.length_c   1.000
_cell.angle_alpha   90.00
_cell.angle_beta   90.00
_cell.angle_gamma   90.00
#
_symmetry.space_group_name_H-M   'P 1'
#
loop_
_entity.id
_entity.type
_entity.pdbx_description
1 polymer ?
#
loop_
_entity_poly.entity_id
_entity_poly.type
_entity_poly.pdbx_seq_one_letter_code
_entity_poly.pdbx_strand_id
1 'polypeptide(L)'
;DDPAAVVSPGGVGFDINCGVRLVRTNLTLDDVQPVKEQLAQRLFDHIPVGVGSQGIIPTSANDLNAALEMGMDWSLREGYAWAEDKEHCEEYGRMLQAGPSKVSKRAK
;
A
#
# COMPACT_ATOMS: atom_id res chain seq x y z
N ASP A 1 -27.97 -7.01 10.62
CA ASP A 1 -28.98 -6.54 9.65
C ASP A 1 -29.99 -5.61 10.31
N ASP A 2 -29.51 -4.48 10.84
CA ASP A 2 -30.35 -3.42 11.36
C ASP A 2 -30.54 -2.37 10.24
N PRO A 3 -31.76 -2.11 9.74
CA PRO A 3 -32.01 -1.11 8.71
C PRO A 3 -31.73 0.34 9.17
N ALA A 4 -31.60 0.57 10.48
CA ALA A 4 -31.19 1.86 11.04
C ALA A 4 -29.66 2.01 11.10
N ALA A 5 -28.88 0.97 10.79
CA ALA A 5 -27.43 1.07 10.76
C ALA A 5 -26.96 2.04 9.66
N VAL A 6 -25.97 2.85 9.98
CA VAL A 6 -25.42 3.87 9.08
C VAL A 6 -23.93 3.66 8.87
N VAL A 7 -23.44 4.10 7.71
CA VAL A 7 -22.01 4.22 7.42
C VAL A 7 -21.69 5.70 7.26
N SER A 8 -20.67 6.18 7.99
CA SER A 8 -20.22 7.57 7.93
C SER A 8 -18.79 7.63 7.40
N PRO A 9 -18.54 8.24 6.22
CA PRO A 9 -17.18 8.45 5.72
C PRO A 9 -16.28 9.20 6.72
N GLY A 10 -16.85 10.13 7.48
CA GLY A 10 -16.11 10.88 8.51
C GLY A 10 -15.66 10.03 9.70
N GLY A 11 -16.29 8.88 9.93
CA GLY A 11 -15.86 7.92 10.95
C GLY A 11 -14.69 7.03 10.51
N VAL A 12 -14.41 6.98 9.19
CA VAL A 12 -13.24 6.29 8.62
C VAL A 12 -12.07 7.26 8.52
N GLY A 13 -12.32 8.48 8.04
CA GLY A 13 -11.31 9.50 7.80
C GLY A 13 -11.07 9.78 6.31
N PHE A 14 -10.36 10.87 6.02
CA PHE A 14 -10.02 11.26 4.65
C PHE A 14 -8.96 10.36 4.03
N ASP A 15 -7.96 9.95 4.83
CA ASP A 15 -6.89 9.04 4.42
C ASP A 15 -7.30 7.60 4.74
N ILE A 16 -8.12 7.03 3.85
CA ILE A 16 -8.70 5.70 4.00
C ILE A 16 -7.58 4.66 3.91
N ASN A 17 -7.54 3.74 4.88
CA ASN A 17 -6.49 2.73 5.01
C ASN A 17 -5.08 3.33 5.27
N CYS A 18 -5.01 4.54 5.82
CA CYS A 18 -3.78 5.00 6.46
C CYS A 18 -3.37 3.96 7.51
N GLY A 19 -2.17 3.40 7.35
CA GLY A 19 -1.79 2.20 8.07
C GLY A 19 -0.28 2.08 8.20
N VAL A 20 0.12 1.02 8.90
CA VAL A 20 1.53 0.75 9.20
C VAL A 20 1.86 -0.66 8.75
N ARG A 21 2.99 -0.82 8.07
CA ARG A 21 3.60 -2.12 7.78
C ARG A 21 4.94 -2.21 8.51
N LEU A 22 5.18 -3.35 9.14
CA LEU A 22 6.46 -3.69 9.76
C LEU A 22 7.14 -4.80 8.95
N VAL A 23 8.35 -4.54 8.46
CA VAL A 23 9.19 -5.55 7.81
C VAL A 23 10.32 -5.89 8.76
N ARG A 24 10.48 -7.19 9.06
CA ARG A 24 11.60 -7.67 9.87
C ARG A 24 12.76 -8.12 9.01
N THR A 25 13.96 -7.99 9.55
CA THR A 25 15.17 -8.63 9.01
C THR A 25 15.74 -9.57 10.07
N ASN A 26 16.83 -10.25 9.73
CA ASN A 26 17.63 -10.99 10.70
C ASN A 26 18.86 -10.19 11.17
N LEU A 27 18.93 -8.89 10.82
CA LEU A 27 20.00 -8.00 11.23
C LEU A 27 19.78 -7.54 12.67
N THR A 28 20.87 -7.32 13.36
CA THR A 28 20.92 -6.72 14.70
C THR A 28 21.24 -5.23 14.60
N LEU A 29 21.20 -4.54 15.74
CA LEU A 29 21.61 -3.14 15.81
C LEU A 29 23.08 -2.96 15.37
N ASP A 30 23.96 -3.88 15.77
CA ASP A 30 25.40 -3.78 15.50
C ASP A 30 25.71 -3.92 14.00
N ASP A 31 24.88 -4.64 13.25
CA ASP A 31 25.00 -4.76 11.79
C ASP A 31 24.60 -3.44 11.07
N VAL A 32 23.59 -2.74 11.60
CA VAL A 32 23.00 -1.57 10.94
C VAL A 32 23.67 -0.27 11.38
N GLN A 33 24.10 -0.18 12.64
CA GLN A 33 24.65 1.06 13.22
C GLN A 33 25.79 1.68 12.39
N PRO A 34 26.75 0.91 11.83
CA PRO A 34 27.83 1.47 11.02
C PRO A 34 27.37 2.04 9.66
N VAL A 35 26.25 1.57 9.12
CA VAL A 35 25.74 1.91 7.79
C VAL A 35 24.44 2.69 7.80
N LYS A 36 23.91 3.04 8.98
CA LYS A 36 22.56 3.62 9.15
C LYS A 36 22.27 4.84 8.28
N GLU A 37 23.25 5.74 8.11
CA GLU A 37 23.09 6.95 7.30
C GLU A 37 23.03 6.61 5.82
N GLN A 38 23.91 5.72 5.36
CA GLN A 38 23.90 5.22 3.99
C GLN A 38 22.60 4.46 3.70
N LEU A 39 22.14 3.61 4.62
CA LEU A 39 20.89 2.87 4.48
C LEU A 39 19.69 3.83 4.39
N ALA A 40 19.61 4.81 5.29
CA ALA A 40 18.55 5.83 5.25
C ALA A 40 18.56 6.61 3.93
N GLN A 41 19.74 7.03 3.45
CA GLN A 41 19.87 7.72 2.18
C GLN A 41 19.42 6.83 1.01
N ARG A 42 19.83 5.55 0.99
CA ARG A 42 19.40 4.60 -0.06
C ARG A 42 17.89 4.38 -0.05
N LEU A 43 17.27 4.27 1.12
CA LEU A 43 15.82 4.18 1.23
C LEU A 43 15.15 5.44 0.66
N PHE A 44 15.67 6.63 0.99
CA PHE A 44 15.17 7.89 0.46
C PHE A 44 15.32 7.99 -1.07
N ASP A 45 16.46 7.56 -1.61
CA ASP A 45 16.72 7.57 -3.06
C ASP A 45 15.77 6.64 -3.83
N HIS A 46 15.35 5.53 -3.22
CA HIS A 46 14.53 4.50 -3.86
C HIS A 46 13.03 4.58 -3.54
N ILE A 47 12.63 5.28 -2.48
CA ILE A 47 11.23 5.44 -2.07
C ILE A 47 10.83 6.91 -2.31
N PRO A 48 10.07 7.21 -3.38
CA PRO A 48 9.65 8.56 -3.68
C PRO A 48 8.77 9.12 -2.54
N VAL A 49 9.13 10.30 -2.04
CA VAL A 49 8.39 11.01 -0.99
C VAL A 49 8.13 12.47 -1.38
N GLY A 50 7.13 13.10 -0.77
CA GLY A 50 6.81 14.52 -0.95
C GLY A 50 5.61 14.79 -1.87
N VAL A 51 5.00 15.96 -1.70
CA VAL A 51 3.82 16.39 -2.46
C VAL A 51 4.22 16.61 -3.92
N GLY A 52 3.48 15.99 -4.85
CA GLY A 52 3.73 16.09 -6.29
C GLY A 52 4.82 15.13 -6.81
N SER A 53 5.41 14.32 -5.94
CA SER A 53 6.27 13.20 -6.34
C SER A 53 5.45 12.12 -7.04
N GLN A 54 6.00 11.52 -8.09
CA GLN A 54 5.38 10.42 -8.83
C GLN A 54 6.02 9.09 -8.44
N GLY A 55 5.22 8.02 -8.50
CA GLY A 55 5.74 6.67 -8.30
C GLY A 55 6.74 6.27 -9.39
N ILE A 56 7.69 5.40 -9.03
CA ILE A 56 8.71 4.87 -9.96
C ILE A 56 8.18 3.75 -10.87
N ILE A 57 7.01 3.20 -10.57
CA ILE A 57 6.37 2.14 -11.34
C ILE A 57 5.49 2.78 -12.42
N PRO A 58 5.82 2.63 -13.72
CA PRO A 58 4.95 3.10 -14.79
C PRO A 58 3.59 2.40 -14.69
N THR A 59 2.53 3.17 -14.52
CA THR A 59 1.18 2.65 -14.24
C THR A 59 0.20 3.23 -15.24
N SER A 60 -0.48 2.38 -16.01
CA SER A 60 -1.59 2.80 -16.86
C SER A 60 -2.89 2.92 -16.06
N ALA A 61 -3.93 3.52 -16.67
CA ALA A 61 -5.25 3.56 -16.04
C ALA A 61 -5.83 2.16 -15.77
N ASN A 62 -5.47 1.16 -16.58
CA ASN A 62 -5.90 -0.22 -16.37
C ASN A 62 -5.17 -0.86 -15.20
N ASP A 63 -3.87 -0.58 -15.05
CA ASP A 63 -3.06 -1.07 -13.92
C ASP A 63 -3.58 -0.48 -12.61
N LEU A 64 -3.92 0.81 -12.59
CA LEU A 64 -4.52 1.44 -11.42
C LEU A 64 -5.88 0.81 -11.05
N ASN A 65 -6.75 0.54 -12.03
CA ASN A 65 -8.01 -0.15 -11.77
C ASN A 65 -7.78 -1.55 -11.19
N ALA A 66 -6.83 -2.29 -11.76
CA ALA A 66 -6.43 -3.60 -11.30
C ALA A 66 -5.90 -3.55 -9.85
N ALA A 67 -5.01 -2.60 -9.54
CA ALA A 67 -4.48 -2.40 -8.20
C ALA A 67 -5.58 -2.06 -7.18
N LEU A 68 -6.54 -1.21 -7.53
CA LEU A 68 -7.68 -0.86 -6.67
C LEU A 68 -8.59 -2.06 -6.34
N GLU A 69 -8.74 -3.02 -7.26
CA GLU A 69 -9.60 -4.19 -7.09
C GLU A 69 -8.90 -5.39 -6.43
N MET A 70 -7.61 -5.56 -6.74
CA MET A 70 -6.83 -6.73 -6.32
C MET A 70 -5.88 -6.46 -5.15
N GLY A 71 -5.58 -5.21 -4.81
CA GLY A 71 -4.69 -4.87 -3.70
C GLY A 71 -3.34 -5.60 -3.80
N MET A 72 -2.93 -6.28 -2.73
CA MET A 72 -1.68 -7.05 -2.70
C MET A 72 -1.59 -8.16 -3.78
N ASP A 73 -2.73 -8.72 -4.24
CA ASP A 73 -2.72 -9.71 -5.33
C ASP A 73 -2.19 -9.10 -6.64
N TRP A 74 -2.44 -7.81 -6.88
CA TRP A 74 -1.85 -7.10 -8.02
C TRP A 74 -0.34 -6.99 -7.86
N SER A 75 0.14 -6.55 -6.70
CA SER A 75 1.58 -6.44 -6.41
C SER A 75 2.30 -7.78 -6.56
N LEU A 76 1.69 -8.88 -6.13
CA LEU A 76 2.23 -10.23 -6.32
C LEU A 76 2.32 -10.59 -7.81
N ARG A 77 1.25 -10.35 -8.58
CA ARG A 77 1.21 -10.67 -10.02
C ARG A 77 2.26 -9.88 -10.82
N GLU A 78 2.47 -8.61 -10.50
CA GLU A 78 3.44 -7.76 -11.18
C GLU A 78 4.89 -7.96 -10.66
N GLY A 79 5.09 -8.81 -9.65
CA GLY A 79 6.42 -9.19 -9.15
C GLY A 79 7.01 -8.26 -8.07
N TYR A 80 6.18 -7.47 -7.40
CA TYR A 80 6.58 -6.54 -6.33
C TYR A 80 6.46 -7.12 -4.92
N ALA A 81 5.88 -8.31 -4.77
CA ALA A 81 5.66 -8.97 -3.50
C ALA A 81 5.87 -10.49 -3.65
N TRP A 82 6.11 -11.16 -2.52
CA TRP A 82 6.11 -12.62 -2.43
C TRP A 82 4.73 -13.16 -2.07
N ALA A 83 4.52 -14.46 -2.31
CA ALA A 83 3.23 -15.10 -2.06
C ALA A 83 2.85 -15.06 -0.57
N GLU A 84 3.84 -15.09 0.32
CA GLU A 84 3.72 -15.08 1.77
C GLU A 84 3.44 -13.69 2.34
N ASP A 85 3.72 -12.61 1.60
CA ASP A 85 3.54 -11.23 2.08
C ASP A 85 2.07 -10.94 2.39
N LYS A 86 1.14 -11.51 1.60
CA LYS A 86 -0.29 -11.33 1.82
C LYS A 86 -0.76 -11.98 3.12
N GLU A 87 -0.13 -13.07 3.55
CA GLU A 87 -0.48 -13.77 4.80
C GLU A 87 -0.17 -12.92 6.03
N HIS A 88 0.69 -11.90 5.86
CA HIS A 88 1.09 -10.95 6.89
C HIS A 88 0.41 -9.58 6.72
N CYS A 89 -0.66 -9.51 5.93
CA CYS A 89 -1.48 -8.32 5.75
C CYS A 89 -2.87 -8.53 6.34
N GLU A 90 -3.41 -7.52 7.01
CA GLU A 90 -4.84 -7.45 7.32
C GLU A 90 -5.67 -7.61 6.03
N GLU A 91 -6.78 -8.36 6.11
CA GLU A 91 -7.62 -8.73 4.95
C GLU A 91 -6.84 -9.38 3.79
N TYR A 92 -5.69 -10.01 4.07
CA TYR A 92 -4.76 -10.50 3.04
C TYR A 92 -4.32 -9.41 2.04
N GLY A 93 -4.39 -8.14 2.45
CA GLY A 93 -4.08 -6.98 1.62
C GLY A 93 -5.10 -6.70 0.51
N ARG A 94 -6.34 -7.22 0.61
CA ARG A 94 -7.39 -7.01 -0.38
C ARG A 94 -8.80 -7.10 0.19
N MET A 95 -9.61 -6.07 -0.05
CA MET A 95 -11.06 -6.12 0.19
C MET A 95 -11.81 -6.62 -1.05
N LEU A 96 -12.53 -7.74 -0.94
CA LEU A 96 -13.19 -8.39 -2.08
C LEU A 96 -14.32 -7.57 -2.72
N GLN A 97 -14.89 -6.62 -1.98
CA GLN A 97 -16.00 -5.77 -2.43
C GLN A 97 -15.51 -4.49 -3.13
N ALA A 98 -14.19 -4.33 -3.30
CA ALA A 98 -13.62 -3.16 -3.96
C ALA A 98 -14.10 -3.06 -5.42
N GLY A 99 -14.65 -1.90 -5.79
CA GLY A 99 -15.17 -1.64 -7.13
C GLY A 99 -14.56 -0.39 -7.73
N PRO A 100 -13.57 -0.49 -8.64
CA PRO A 100 -12.91 0.68 -9.22
C PRO A 100 -13.86 1.64 -9.94
N SER A 101 -15.02 1.16 -10.41
CA SER A 101 -16.07 1.99 -11.02
C SER A 101 -16.73 2.98 -10.05
N LYS A 102 -16.60 2.77 -8.74
CA LYS A 102 -17.11 3.65 -7.68
C LYS A 102 -16.14 4.77 -7.31
N VAL A 103 -14.91 4.73 -7.83
CA VAL A 103 -13.88 5.74 -7.60
C VAL A 103 -13.93 6.77 -8.74
N SER A 104 -14.07 8.06 -8.39
CA SER A 104 -14.18 9.15 -9.37
C SER A 104 -12.90 9.32 -10.20
N LYS A 105 -13.02 9.86 -11.42
CA LYS A 105 -11.86 10.18 -12.28
C LYS A 105 -10.87 11.18 -11.68
N ARG A 106 -11.30 11.99 -10.71
CA ARG A 106 -10.44 12.95 -10.02
C ARG A 106 -9.60 12.30 -8.92
N ALA A 107 -10.10 11.22 -8.33
CA ALA A 107 -9.43 10.49 -7.25
C ALA A 107 -8.49 9.40 -7.79
N LYS A 108 -8.70 8.96 -9.04
CA LYS A 108 -7.74 8.17 -9.81
C LYS A 108 -6.73 9.08 -10.49
#